data_AF-A0A7K4FPD7-F1
#
_entry.id   AF-A0A7K4FPD7-F1
#
_cell.length_a   1.000
_cell.length_b   1.000
_cell.length_c   1.000
_cell.angle_alpha   90.00
_cell.angle_beta   90.00
_cell.angle_gamma   90.00
#
_symmetry.space_group_name_H-M   'P 1'
#
loop_
_entity.id
_entity.type
_entity.pdbx_description
1 polymer ?
#
loop_
_entity_poly.entity_id
_entity_poly.type
_entity_poly.pdbx_seq_one_letter_code
_entity_poly.pdbx_strand_id
1 'polypeptide(L)' 'MEQILKVGKCYLDKSGAARIYIPLGLVQALKWNNLEDIVLIKSGKSIEILSQKDYNIHEENI' A
#
# COMPACT_ATOMS: atom_id res chain seq x y z
N MET A 1 -13.16 -5.19 -14.34
CA MET A 1 -11.84 -5.60 -14.88
C MET A 1 -10.80 -5.11 -13.89
N GLU A 2 -10.23 -6.01 -13.11
CA GLU A 2 -9.25 -5.67 -12.06
C GLU A 2 -7.89 -5.37 -12.72
N GLN A 3 -7.39 -4.15 -12.57
CA GLN A 3 -6.05 -3.79 -13.01
C GLN A 3 -5.07 -4.08 -11.87
N ILE A 4 -4.26 -5.14 -12.02
CA ILE A 4 -3.20 -5.46 -11.07
C ILE A 4 -1.95 -4.65 -11.44
N LEU A 5 -1.68 -3.59 -10.69
CA LEU A 5 -0.47 -2.78 -10.85
C LEU A 5 0.69 -3.42 -10.07
N LYS A 6 1.62 -4.10 -10.76
CA LYS A 6 2.82 -4.66 -10.12
C LYS A 6 3.85 -3.56 -9.90
N VAL A 7 3.86 -2.97 -8.71
CA VAL A 7 4.84 -1.94 -8.36
C VAL A 7 5.46 -2.24 -7.01
N GLY A 8 6.78 -2.42 -6.99
CA GLY A 8 7.53 -2.56 -5.75
C GLY A 8 9.01 -2.78 -6.01
N LYS A 9 9.78 -1.69 -6.07
CA LYS A 9 11.21 -1.80 -5.74
C LYS A 9 11.29 -1.79 -4.22
N CYS A 10 11.63 -2.93 -3.64
CA CYS A 10 11.97 -3.04 -2.22
C CYS A 10 13.47 -2.74 -2.08
N TYR A 11 13.83 -1.91 -1.10
CA TYR A 11 15.22 -1.65 -0.76
C TYR A 11 15.37 -1.64 0.76
N LEU A 12 16.58 -1.96 1.23
CA LEU A 12 16.92 -1.80 2.63
C LEU A 12 17.39 -0.36 2.83
N ASP A 13 16.86 0.30 3.85
CA ASP A 13 17.40 1.60 4.26
C ASP A 13 18.66 1.45 5.12
N LYS A 14 19.23 2.58 5.55
CA LYS A 14 20.44 2.61 6.38
C LYS A 14 20.25 1.99 7.77
N SER A 15 19.01 1.79 8.22
CA SER A 15 18.67 1.12 9.48
C SER A 15 18.45 -0.39 9.31
N GLY A 16 18.52 -0.91 8.07
CA GLY A 16 18.22 -2.30 7.75
C GLY A 16 16.72 -2.58 7.64
N ALA A 17 15.87 -1.56 7.72
CA ALA A 17 14.44 -1.72 7.54
C ALA A 17 14.11 -1.87 6.05
N ALA A 18 13.26 -2.83 5.73
CA ALA A 18 12.71 -2.98 4.38
C ALA A 18 11.78 -1.80 4.07
N ARG A 19 12.07 -1.08 2.99
CA ARG A 19 11.25 -0.01 2.48
C ARG A 19 10.74 -0.36 1.10
N ILE A 20 9.45 -0.11 0.87
CA ILE A 20 8.81 -0.24 -0.44
C ILE A 20 8.67 1.16 -1.01
N TYR A 21 9.25 1.40 -2.19
CA TYR A 21 9.01 2.64 -2.91
C TYR A 21 7.66 2.59 -3.62
N ILE A 22 6.79 3.54 -3.29
CA ILE A 22 5.53 3.79 -3.98
C ILE A 22 5.73 5.01 -4.89
N PRO A 23 5.61 4.88 -6.23
CA PRO A 23 5.76 6.00 -7.15
C PRO A 23 4.75 7.11 -6.87
N LEU A 24 5.19 8.36 -7.03
CA LEU A 24 4.35 9.54 -6.80
C LEU A 24 3.03 9.51 -7.58
N GLY A 25 3.04 9.04 -8.82
CA GLY A 25 1.82 8.92 -9.63
C GLY A 25 0.79 7.94 -9.03
N LEU A 26 1.25 6.88 -8.35
CA LEU A 26 0.36 5.95 -7.65
C LEU A 26 -0.18 6.57 -6.36
N VAL A 27 0.67 7.25 -5.58
CA VAL A 27 0.25 8.01 -4.39
C VAL A 27 -0.84 9.03 -4.77
N GLN A 28 -0.67 9.76 -5.88
CA GLN A 28 -1.64 10.72 -6.38
C GLN A 28 -2.95 10.06 -6.87
N ALA A 29 -2.85 8.94 -7.60
CA ALA A 29 -4.02 8.21 -8.07
C ALA A 29 -4.87 7.65 -6.92
N LEU A 30 -4.20 7.16 -5.87
CA LEU A 30 -4.82 6.68 -4.64
C LEU A 30 -5.24 7.82 -3.68
N LYS A 31 -4.91 9.08 -4.02
CA LYS A 31 -5.14 10.27 -3.19
C LYS A 31 -4.53 10.17 -1.79
N TRP A 32 -3.42 9.44 -1.67
CA TRP A 32 -2.67 9.33 -0.43
C TRP A 32 -1.79 10.57 -0.23
N ASN A 33 -1.51 10.88 1.04
CA ASN A 33 -0.59 11.94 1.41
C ASN A 33 0.66 11.40 2.13
N ASN A 34 1.66 12.24 2.39
CA ASN A 34 2.92 11.82 3.00
C ASN A 34 2.81 11.33 4.45
N LEU A 35 1.68 11.61 5.12
CA LEU A 35 1.33 11.19 6.47
C LEU A 35 0.11 10.24 6.45
N GLU A 36 -0.17 9.60 5.31
CA GLU A 36 -1.30 8.65 5.24
C GLU A 36 -1.02 7.44 6.13
N ASP A 37 -1.97 7.13 7.01
CA ASP A 37 -1.96 5.89 7.77
C ASP A 37 -2.25 4.72 6.83
N ILE A 38 -1.29 3.80 6.74
CA ILE A 38 -1.33 2.64 5.84
C ILE A 38 -1.52 1.34 6.63
N VAL A 39 -2.40 0.48 6.12
CA VAL A 39 -2.67 -0.86 6.65
C VAL A 39 -2.02 -1.88 5.71
N LEU A 40 -1.29 -2.83 6.30
CA LEU A 40 -0.67 -3.94 5.58
C LEU A 40 -1.44 -5.22 5.89
N ILE A 41 -2.04 -5.82 4.87
CA ILE A 41 -2.83 -7.05 5.00
C ILE A 41 -2.10 -8.16 4.27
N LYS A 42 -1.76 -9.23 5.00
CA LYS A 42 -1.17 -10.42 4.38
C LYS A 42 -2.29 -11.33 3.87
N SER A 43 -2.40 -11.46 2.55
CA SER A 43 -3.31 -12.40 1.90
C SER A 43 -2.50 -13.49 1.18
N GLY A 44 -2.36 -14.64 1.82
CA GLY A 44 -1.56 -15.76 1.29
C GLY A 44 -0.09 -15.38 1.06
N LYS A 45 0.30 -15.27 -0.23
CA LYS A 45 1.67 -14.92 -0.67
C LYS A 45 1.84 -13.46 -1.07
N SER A 46 0.79 -12.65 -0.99
CA SER A 46 0.82 -11.22 -1.28
C SER A 46 0.59 -10.39 -0.01
N ILE A 47 1.11 -9.16 -0.03
CA ILE A 47 0.77 -8.12 0.93
C ILE A 47 -0.04 -7.09 0.15
N GLU A 48 -1.26 -6.83 0.62
CA GLU A 48 -2.08 -5.73 0.18
C GLU A 48 -1.80 -4.51 1.05
N ILE A 49 -1.74 -3.33 0.43
CA ILE A 49 -1.45 -2.07 1.10
C ILE A 49 -2.65 -1.17 0.85
N LEU A 50 -3.36 -0.81 1.91
CA LEU A 50 -4.52 0.07 1.88
C LEU A 50 -4.26 1.32 2.73
N SER A 51 -4.98 2.41 2.48
CA SER A 51 -5.10 3.45 3.52
C SER A 51 -6.01 2.94 4.63
N GLN A 52 -5.87 3.46 5.85
CA GLN A 52 -6.78 3.15 6.95
C GLN A 52 -8.26 3.44 6.60
N LYS A 53 -8.50 4.48 5.78
CA LYS A 53 -9.85 4.84 5.32
C LYS A 53 -10.43 3.77 4.40
N ASP A 54 -9.64 3.31 3.43
CA ASP A 54 -10.06 2.27 2.48
C ASP A 54 -10.28 0.93 3.19
N TYR A 55 -9.47 0.62 4.21
CA TYR A 55 -9.66 -0.56 5.04
C TYR A 55 -10.99 -0.56 5.79
N ASN A 56 -11.36 0.57 6.42
CA ASN A 56 -12.61 0.68 7.16
C ASN A 56 -13.84 0.47 6.24
N ILE A 57 -13.78 0.98 5.01
CA ILE A 57 -14.83 0.75 3.99
C ILE A 57 -14.89 -0.73 3.60
N HIS A 58 -13.72 -1.39 3.53
CA HIS A 58 -13.64 -2.82 3.23
C HIS A 58 -14.29 -3.68 4.33
N GLU A 59 -14.08 -3.37 5.61
CA GLU A 59 -14.71 -4.09 6.73
C GLU A 59 -16.24 -3.89 6.79
N GLU A 60 -16.75 -2.70 6.47
CA GLU A 60 -18.19 -2.41 6.47
C GLU A 60 -18.97 -3.14 5.36
N ASN A 61 -18.28 -3.71 4.37
CA ASN A 61 -18.88 -4.44 3.24
C ASN A 61 -18.72 -5.98 3.34
N ILE A 62 -18.26 -6.50 4.48
CA ILE A 62 -18.18 -7.95 4.80
C ILE A 62 -19.33 -8.33 5.73
#